data_AF-A0A524LND2-F1
#
_entry.id   AF-A0A524LND2-F1
#
_cell.length_a   1.000
_cell.length_b   1.000
_cell.length_c   1.000
_cell.angle_alpha   90.00
_cell.angle_beta   90.00
_cell.angle_gamma   90.00
#
_symmetry.space_group_name_H-M   'P 1'
#
loop_
_entity.id
_entity.type
_entity.pdbx_description
1 polymer ?
#
loop_
_entity_poly.entity_id
_entity_poly.type
_entity_poly.pdbx_seq_one_letter_code
_entity_poly.pdbx_strand_id
1 'polypeptide(L)'
;MKVAKRDGSTEIFMPEKVVVSAVKSGAPYETAREIASSLSKRSVGTMKSAEIRTYVISELRSRKAASAADAWESYDKTHKKR
;
A
#
# COMPACT_ATOMS: atom_id res chain seq x y z
N MET A 1 -12.62 -0.17 -7.36
CA MET A 1 -11.77 -1.38 -7.40
C MET A 1 -12.06 -2.25 -6.17
N LYS A 2 -12.09 -3.57 -6.33
CA LYS A 2 -12.08 -4.54 -5.22
C LYS A 2 -10.65 -4.98 -4.90
N VAL A 3 -10.39 -5.31 -3.63
CA VAL A 3 -9.11 -5.90 -3.19
C VAL A 3 -9.33 -7.36 -2.86
N ALA A 4 -8.56 -8.26 -3.49
CA ALA A 4 -8.48 -9.66 -3.10
C ALA A 4 -7.45 -9.83 -1.98
N LYS A 5 -7.91 -10.29 -0.81
CA LYS A 5 -7.06 -10.62 0.33
C LYS A 5 -6.41 -11.99 0.13
N ARG A 6 -5.43 -12.28 0.99
CA ARG A 6 -4.66 -13.52 0.91
C ARG A 6 -5.51 -14.77 1.14
N ASP A 7 -6.52 -14.68 1.99
CA ASP A 7 -7.48 -15.74 2.29
C ASP A 7 -8.53 -15.95 1.18
N GLY A 8 -8.45 -15.20 0.07
CA GLY A 8 -9.41 -15.24 -1.03
C GLY A 8 -10.64 -14.37 -0.82
N SER A 9 -10.84 -13.80 0.37
CA SER A 9 -11.93 -12.84 0.59
C SER A 9 -11.70 -11.55 -0.21
N THR A 10 -12.79 -10.84 -0.52
CA THR A 10 -12.72 -9.57 -1.25
C THR A 10 -13.33 -8.43 -0.43
N GLU A 11 -12.79 -7.23 -0.59
CA GLU A 11 -13.30 -6.02 0.03
C GLU A 11 -13.24 -4.81 -0.92
N ILE A 12 -13.95 -3.74 -0.60
CA ILE A 12 -13.85 -2.48 -1.34
C ILE A 12 -12.49 -1.83 -1.04
N PHE A 13 -11.80 -1.38 -2.08
CA PHE A 13 -10.56 -0.62 -1.89
C PHE A 13 -10.85 0.70 -1.18
N MET A 14 -10.18 0.92 -0.05
CA MET A 14 -10.23 2.16 0.72
C MET A 14 -8.84 2.82 0.67
N PRO A 15 -8.67 3.99 0.04
CA PRO A 15 -7.37 4.67 -0.06
C PRO A 15 -6.77 4.98 1.32
N GLU A 16 -7.59 5.21 2.33
CA GLU A 16 -7.17 5.49 3.71
C GLU A 16 -6.32 4.37 4.29
N LYS A 17 -6.57 3.10 3.92
CA LYS A 17 -5.75 1.97 4.37
C LYS A 17 -4.32 2.07 3.86
N VAL A 18 -4.12 2.58 2.64
CA VAL A 18 -2.79 2.84 2.07
C VAL A 18 -2.14 4.02 2.78
N VAL A 19 -2.88 5.12 2.94
CA VAL A 19 -2.38 6.33 3.62
C VAL A 19 -1.90 6.02 5.03
N VAL A 20 -2.75 5.37 5.84
CA VAL A 20 -2.43 5.03 7.23
C VAL A 20 -1.21 4.11 7.31
N SER A 21 -1.12 3.10 6.44
CA SER A 21 0.01 2.16 6.44
C SER A 21 1.32 2.85 6.05
N ALA A 22 1.31 3.71 5.03
CA ALA A 22 2.48 4.46 4.61
C ALA A 22 2.94 5.46 5.68
N VAL A 23 2.00 6.21 6.28
CA VAL A 23 2.30 7.18 7.34
C VAL A 23 2.82 6.49 8.60
N LYS A 24 2.23 5.35 9.01
CA LYS A 24 2.75 4.54 10.12
C LYS A 24 4.16 4.00 9.86
N SER A 25 4.54 3.86 8.60
CA SER A 25 5.89 3.47 8.20
C SER A 25 6.84 4.67 8.08
N GLY A 26 6.38 5.90 8.32
CA GLY A 26 7.19 7.12 8.30
C GLY A 26 7.12 7.94 7.02
N ALA A 27 6.21 7.62 6.09
CA ALA A 27 6.03 8.43 4.88
C ALA A 27 5.34 9.78 5.21
N PRO A 28 5.72 10.89 4.53
CA PRO A 28 4.95 12.13 4.59
C PRO A 28 3.49 11.90 4.17
N TYR A 29 2.55 12.56 4.86
CA TYR A 29 1.12 12.42 4.59
C TYR A 29 0.77 12.74 3.12
N GLU A 30 1.36 13.79 2.56
CA GLU A 30 1.12 14.20 1.17
C GLU A 30 1.56 13.10 0.20
N THR A 31 2.79 12.59 0.34
CA THR A 31 3.31 11.45 -0.43
C THR A 31 2.38 10.24 -0.34
N ALA A 32 1.94 9.89 0.88
CA ALA A 32 1.04 8.76 1.12
C ALA A 32 -0.33 8.96 0.45
N ARG A 33 -0.90 10.17 0.52
CA ARG A 33 -2.17 10.55 -0.10
C ARG A 33 -2.11 10.49 -1.61
N GLU A 34 -1.02 10.96 -2.21
CA GLU A 34 -0.84 10.91 -3.66
C GLU A 34 -0.75 9.48 -4.18
N ILE A 35 0.00 8.61 -3.51
CA ILE A 35 0.10 7.18 -3.85
C ILE A 35 -1.27 6.48 -3.70
N ALA A 36 -2.01 6.80 -2.64
CA ALA A 36 -3.35 6.24 -2.46
C ALA A 36 -4.33 6.73 -3.53
N SER A 37 -4.24 8.01 -3.93
CA SER A 37 -5.06 8.59 -4.99
C SER A 37 -4.71 8.03 -6.38
N SER A 38 -3.44 7.71 -6.65
CA SER A 38 -3.05 7.10 -7.93
C SER A 38 -3.65 5.70 -8.07
N LEU A 39 -3.75 4.93 -6.97
CA LEU A 39 -4.44 3.64 -6.94
C LEU A 39 -5.96 3.76 -7.14
N SER A 40 -6.61 4.74 -6.48
CA SER A 40 -8.07 4.89 -6.56
C SER A 40 -8.56 5.26 -7.96
N LYS A 41 -7.73 5.96 -8.75
CA LYS A 41 -8.02 6.35 -10.13
C LYS A 41 -7.87 5.21 -11.15
N ARG A 42 -7.35 4.04 -10.77
CA ARG A 42 -7.15 2.92 -11.70
C ARG A 42 -8.49 2.29 -12.09
N SER A 43 -8.71 2.12 -13.39
CA SER A 43 -9.84 1.37 -13.96
C SER A 43 -9.58 -0.13 -13.92
N VAL A 44 -9.38 -0.68 -12.72
CA VAL A 44 -9.16 -2.12 -12.48
C VAL A 44 -10.31 -2.68 -11.64
N GLY A 45 -10.87 -3.81 -12.08
CA GLY A 45 -11.98 -4.48 -11.40
C GLY A 45 -11.59 -4.99 -10.01
N THR A 46 -10.60 -5.88 -9.96
CA THR A 46 -10.06 -6.48 -8.72
C THR A 46 -8.54 -6.50 -8.76
N MET A 47 -7.89 -6.18 -7.64
CA MET A 47 -6.43 -6.22 -7.48
C MET A 47 -6.06 -6.99 -6.22
N LYS A 48 -4.98 -7.78 -6.24
CA LYS A 48 -4.54 -8.47 -5.02
C LYS A 48 -3.94 -7.47 -4.05
N SER A 49 -4.19 -7.67 -2.76
CA SER A 49 -3.56 -6.89 -1.67
C SER A 49 -2.03 -6.89 -1.76
N ALA A 50 -1.42 -7.99 -2.24
CA ALA A 50 0.02 -8.07 -2.50
C ALA A 50 0.48 -7.14 -3.64
N GLU A 51 -0.29 -7.01 -4.72
CA GLU A 51 0.03 -6.12 -5.84
C GLU A 51 -0.06 -4.64 -5.42
N ILE A 52 -1.08 -4.30 -4.62
CA ILE A 52 -1.20 -2.97 -4.01
C ILE A 52 0.03 -2.67 -3.15
N ARG A 53 0.45 -3.61 -2.29
CA ARG A 53 1.65 -3.44 -1.47
C ARG A 53 2.89 -3.20 -2.34
N THR A 54 3.13 -4.04 -3.33
CA THR A 54 4.29 -3.90 -4.23
C THR A 54 4.30 -2.54 -4.91
N TYR A 55 3.15 -2.06 -5.38
CA TYR A 55 3.04 -0.73 -5.97
C TYR A 55 3.39 0.38 -4.98
N VAL A 56 2.83 0.34 -3.77
CA VAL A 56 3.07 1.37 -2.74
C VAL A 56 4.56 1.41 -2.34
N ILE A 57 5.18 0.25 -2.12
CA ILE A 57 6.62 0.16 -1.82
C ILE A 57 7.45 0.75 -2.96
N SER A 58 7.12 0.45 -4.22
CA SER A 58 7.81 1.02 -5.38
C SER A 58 7.69 2.54 -5.43
N GLU A 59 6.49 3.10 -5.24
CA GLU A 59 6.29 4.55 -5.25
C GLU A 59 7.02 5.25 -4.11
N LEU A 60 7.02 4.69 -2.90
CA LEU A 60 7.76 5.23 -1.75
C LEU A 60 9.26 5.31 -2.05
N ARG A 61 9.83 4.25 -2.65
CA ARG A 61 11.22 4.24 -3.11
C ARG A 61 11.50 5.32 -4.16
N SER A 62 10.56 5.54 -5.09
CA SER A 62 10.70 6.58 -6.12
C SER A 62 10.53 8.01 -5.58
N ARG A 63 9.91 8.21 -4.42
CA ARG A 63 9.46 9.54 -3.91
C ARG A 63 10.24 10.07 -2.70
N LYS A 64 11.58 9.92 -2.68
CA LYS A 64 12.44 10.31 -1.53
C LYS A 64 11.96 9.78 -0.17
N ALA A 65 11.15 8.71 -0.16
CA ALA A 65 10.54 8.10 1.03
C ALA A 65 10.95 6.63 1.16
N ALA A 66 12.17 6.29 0.70
CA ALA A 66 12.69 4.93 0.70
C ALA A 66 12.78 4.31 2.10
N SER A 67 13.13 5.11 3.12
CA SER A 67 13.14 4.65 4.52
C SER A 67 11.77 4.16 5.00
N ALA A 68 10.69 4.76 4.51
CA ALA A 68 9.33 4.31 4.83
C ALA A 68 8.98 2.99 4.12
N ALA A 69 9.51 2.78 2.91
CA ALA A 69 9.39 1.49 2.23
C ALA A 69 10.09 0.38 3.03
N ASP A 70 11.32 0.64 3.49
CA ASP A 70 12.09 -0.34 4.26
C ASP A 70 11.44 -0.63 5.63
N ALA A 71 10.92 0.39 6.31
CA ALA A 71 10.18 0.24 7.56
C ALA A 71 8.91 -0.61 7.37
N TRP A 72 8.16 -0.37 6.30
CA TRP A 72 6.98 -1.18 5.97
C TRP A 72 7.38 -2.64 5.72
N GLU A 73 8.37 -2.89 4.85
CA GLU A 73 8.80 -4.26 4.54
C GLU A 73 9.30 -5.02 5.77
N SER A 74 10.01 -4.33 6.68
CA SER A 74 10.45 -4.89 7.96
C SER A 74 9.27 -5.26 8.87
N TYR A 75 8.27 -4.37 8.97
CA TYR A 75 7.04 -4.64 9.71
C TYR A 75 6.29 -5.84 9.14
N ASP A 76 6.13 -5.90 7.82
CA ASP A 76 5.47 -7.00 7.11
C ASP A 76 6.19 -8.32 7.35
N LYS A 77 7.53 -8.35 7.28
CA LYS A 77 8.33 -9.56 7.55
C LYS A 77 8.11 -10.09 8.98
N THR A 78 7.96 -9.18 9.94
CA THR A 78 7.80 -9.52 11.36
C THR A 78 6.36 -9.96 11.69
N HIS A 79 5.35 -9.31 11.10
CA HIS A 79 3.95 -9.46 11.50
C HIS A 79 3.11 -10.31 10.54
N LYS A 80 3.56 -10.52 9.30
CA LYS A 80 2.86 -11.35 8.33
C LYS A 80 3.61 -12.67 8.17
N LYS A 81 3.07 -13.73 8.77
CA LYS A 81 3.48 -15.11 8.45
C LYS A 81 3.28 -15.30 6.95
N ARG A 82 4.30 -15.78 6.22
CA ARG A 82 4.24 -15.94 4.76
C ARG A 82 3.32 -17.04 4.30
#